data_AF-A0A535VAG2-F1
#
_entry.id   AF-A0A535VAG2-F1
#
_cell.length_a   1.000
_cell.length_b   1.000
_cell.length_c   1.000
_cell.angle_alpha   90.00
_cell.angle_beta   90.00
_cell.angle_gamma   90.00
#
_symmetry.space_group_name_H-M   'P 1'
#
loop_
_entity.id
_entity.type
_entity.pdbx_description
1 polymer ?
#
loop_
_entity_poly.entity_id
_entity_poly.type
_entity_poly.pdbx_seq_one_letter_code
_entity_poly.pdbx_strand_id
1 'polypeptide(L)' 'MKRTNVYLSEKQLERLRGRAEREGVAIAELVRRAIDAFLAWDDPAYTPHPKPQARNAHSSPA' A
#
# COMPACT_ATOMS: atom_id res chain seq x y z
N MET A 1 -8.86 -7.05 -2.80
CA MET A 1 -8.61 -5.92 -1.88
C MET A 1 -9.95 -5.48 -1.28
N LYS A 2 -10.02 -5.20 0.02
CA LYS A 2 -11.18 -4.56 0.68
C LYS A 2 -10.80 -3.13 1.09
N ARG A 3 -11.72 -2.18 0.96
CA ARG A 3 -11.50 -0.78 1.36
C ARG A 3 -11.77 -0.62 2.86
N THR A 4 -10.80 -0.07 3.58
CA THR A 4 -10.91 0.25 5.00
C THR A 4 -10.45 1.69 5.22
N ASN A 5 -11.21 2.46 6.00
CA ASN A 5 -10.79 3.79 6.43
C ASN A 5 -10.03 3.66 7.75
N VAL A 6 -8.91 4.35 7.88
CA VAL A 6 -8.10 4.39 9.11
C VAL A 6 -7.87 5.84 9.48
N TYR A 7 -7.89 6.11 10.78
CA TYR A 7 -7.52 7.42 11.32
C TYR A 7 -6.01 7.45 11.58
N LEU A 8 -5.37 8.52 11.13
CA LEU A 8 -3.95 8.78 11.32
C LEU A 8 -3.81 10.18 11.90
N SER A 9 -2.80 10.38 12.74
CA SER A 9 -2.43 11.74 13.14
C SER A 9 -1.88 12.53 11.95
N GLU A 10 -1.97 13.86 12.01
CA GLU A 10 -1.47 14.75 10.95
C GLU A 10 0.01 14.48 10.66
N LYS A 11 0.83 14.34 11.71
CA LYS A 11 2.27 14.03 11.59
C LYS A 11 2.55 12.69 10.90
N GLN A 12 1.70 11.67 11.12
CA GLN A 12 1.82 10.40 10.40
C GLN A 12 1.49 10.58 8.92
N LEU A 13 0.42 11.33 8.62
CA LEU A 13 0.00 11.58 7.26
C LEU A 13 1.03 12.40 6.47
N GLU A 14 1.63 13.43 7.06
CA GLU A 14 2.70 14.23 6.45
C GLU A 14 3.93 13.36 6.10
N ARG A 15 4.37 12.51 7.03
CA ARG A 15 5.50 11.60 6.79
C ARG A 15 5.20 10.59 5.68
N LEU A 16 3.98 10.07 5.64
CA LEU A 16 3.53 9.16 4.58
C LEU A 16 3.47 9.87 3.23
N ARG A 17 2.97 11.10 3.16
CA ARG A 17 2.94 11.92 1.94
C ARG A 17 4.35 12.14 1.39
N GLY A 18 5.27 12.64 2.21
CA GLY A 18 6.64 12.88 1.76
C GLY A 18 7.38 11.60 1.34
N ARG A 19 7.03 10.43 1.89
CA ARG A 19 7.57 9.15 1.42
C ARG A 19 6.90 8.68 0.13
N ALA A 20 5.59 8.84 0.01
CA ALA A 20 4.80 8.46 -1.16
C ALA A 20 5.26 9.23 -2.41
N GLU A 21 5.48 10.53 -2.26
CA GLU A 21 5.99 11.41 -3.33
C GLU A 21 7.39 10.99 -3.78
N ARG A 22 8.32 10.76 -2.84
CA ARG A 22 9.68 10.31 -3.18
C ARG A 22 9.73 8.94 -3.86
N GLU A 23 8.84 8.03 -3.49
CA GLU A 23 8.77 6.68 -4.06
C GLU A 23 7.86 6.59 -5.31
N GLY A 24 7.10 7.65 -5.63
CA GLY A 24 6.13 7.63 -6.74
C GLY A 24 4.98 6.64 -6.54
N VAL A 25 4.57 6.38 -5.29
CA VAL A 25 3.50 5.41 -4.95
C VAL A 25 2.38 6.06 -4.15
N ALA A 26 1.21 5.44 -4.13
CA ALA A 26 0.10 5.90 -3.29
C ALA A 26 0.38 5.71 -1.79
N ILE A 27 -0.16 6.58 -0.94
CA ILE A 27 -0.10 6.42 0.53
C ILE A 27 -0.65 5.05 0.97
N ALA A 28 -1.73 4.59 0.35
CA ALA A 28 -2.33 3.28 0.64
C ALA A 28 -1.35 2.13 0.41
N GLU A 29 -0.44 2.26 -0.56
CA GLU A 29 0.60 1.26 -0.81
C GLU A 29 1.65 1.25 0.30
N LEU A 30 2.02 2.42 0.84
CA LEU A 30 2.92 2.49 2.00
C LEU A 30 2.29 1.90 3.26
N VAL A 31 1.02 2.24 3.53
CA VAL A 31 0.26 1.69 4.66
C VAL A 31 0.16 0.17 4.54
N ARG A 32 -0.13 -0.34 3.34
CA ARG A 32 -0.17 -1.79 3.07
C ARG A 32 1.17 -2.45 3.37
N ARG A 33 2.28 -1.93 2.83
CA ARG A 33 3.63 -2.46 3.12
C ARG A 33 3.97 -2.44 4.61
N ALA A 34 3.55 -1.41 5.33
CA ALA A 34 3.77 -1.31 6.76
C ALA A 34 2.98 -2.39 7.54
N ILE A 35 1.72 -2.63 7.15
CA ILE A 35 0.90 -3.71 7.72
C ILE A 35 1.50 -5.07 7.38
N ASP A 36 1.87 -5.30 6.11
CA ASP A 36 2.49 -6.55 5.66
C ASP A 36 3.78 -6.85 6.47
N ALA A 37 4.63 -5.85 6.68
CA ALA A 37 5.85 -5.98 7.47
C ALA A 37 5.57 -6.22 8.96
N PHE A 38 4.56 -5.55 9.53
CA PHE A 38 4.13 -5.76 10.90
C PHE A 38 3.62 -7.19 11.13
N LEU A 39 2.78 -7.69 10.22
CA LEU A 39 2.23 -9.05 10.32
C LEU A 39 3.29 -10.13 10.09
N ALA A 40 4.20 -9.95 9.13
CA ALA A 40 5.30 -10.89 8.90
C ALA A 40 6.30 -10.95 10.07
N TRP A 41 6.43 -9.85 10.84
CA TRP A 41 7.24 -9.83 12.04
C TRP A 41 6.60 -10.61 13.20
N ASP A 42 5.27 -10.54 13.33
CA ASP A 42 4.50 -11.21 14.39
C ASP A 42 4.27 -12.71 14.09
N ASP A 43 3.91 -13.04 12.85
CA ASP A 43 3.64 -14.39 12.39
C ASP A 43 4.57 -14.77 11.22
N PRO A 44 5.58 -15.64 11.45
CA PRO A 44 6.46 -16.12 10.39
C PRO A 44 5.75 -16.92 9.28
N ALA A 45 4.53 -17.43 9.52
CA ALA A 45 3.72 -18.11 8.52
C ALA A 45 2.90 -17.13 7.67
N TYR A 46 2.83 -15.85 8.03
CA TYR A 46 2.16 -14.84 7.23
C TYR A 46 2.92 -14.56 5.94
N THR A 47 2.27 -14.85 4.82
CA THR A 47 2.79 -14.49 3.49
C THR A 47 2.00 -13.30 2.94
N PRO A 48 2.64 -12.13 2.71
CA PRO A 48 1.96 -10.98 2.14
C PRO A 48 1.44 -11.30 0.73
N HIS A 49 0.20 -10.88 0.44
CA HIS A 49 -0.39 -11.15 -0.86
C HIS A 49 0.30 -10.32 -1.96
N PRO A 50 0.68 -10.93 -3.10
CA PRO A 50 1.25 -10.19 -4.21
C PRO A 50 0.26 -9.15 -4.71
N LYS A 51 0.79 -7.97 -5.08
CA LYS A 51 0.01 -6.86 -5.64
C LYS A 51 -0.88 -7.38 -6.77
N PRO A 52 -2.17 -7.02 -6.84
CA PRO A 52 -2.86 -7.02 -8.11
C PRO A 52 -2.04 -6.13 -9.03
N GLN A 53 -1.44 -6.73 -10.05
CA GLN A 53 -0.79 -6.01 -11.14
C GLN A 53 -1.80 -4.96 -11.60
N ALA A 54 -1.38 -3.69 -11.66
CA ALA A 54 -2.18 -2.67 -12.32
C ALA A 54 -2.55 -3.28 -13.67
N ARG A 55 -3.85 -3.50 -13.91
CA ARG A 55 -4.33 -4.03 -15.18
C ARG A 55 -3.80 -3.02 -16.19
N ASN A 56 -2.76 -3.39 -16.94
CA ASN A 56 -2.29 -2.61 -18.06
C ASN A 56 -3.55 -2.27 -18.85
N ALA A 57 -3.75 -0.98 -19.10
CA ALA A 57 -4.75 -0.51 -20.02
C ALA A 57 -4.43 -1.16 -21.38
N HIS A 58 -4.96 -2.35 -21.61
CA HIS A 58 -5.20 -2.84 -22.95
C HIS A 58 -6.30 -1.94 -23.49
N SER A 59 -5.88 -0.80 -24.03
CA SER A 59 -6.55 -0.15 -25.13
C SER A 59 -6.76 -1.23 -26.19
N SER A 60 -7.96 -1.81 -26.24
CA SER A 60 -8.40 -2.54 -27.41
C SER A 60 -8.86 -1.49 -28.44
N PRO A 61 -8.30 -1.47 -29.66
CA PRO A 61 -8.84 -0.68 -30.74
C PRO A 61 -9.97 -1.46 -31.42
N ALA A 62 -11.13 -0.82 -31.59
CA ALA A 62 -12.09 -1.05 -32.68
C ALA A 62 -13.21 0.00 -32.57
#